data_AF-A0A527ZEZ6-F1
#
_entry.id   AF-A0A527ZEZ6-F1
#
_cell.length_a   1.000
_cell.length_b   1.000
_cell.length_c   1.000
_cell.angle_alpha   90.00
_cell.angle_beta   90.00
_cell.angle_gamma   90.00
#
_symmetry.space_group_name_H-M   'P 1'
#
loop_
_entity.id
_entity.type
_entity.pdbx_description
1 polymer ?
#
loop_
_entity_poly.entity_id
_entity_poly.type
_entity_poly.pdbx_seq_one_letter_code
_entity_poly.pdbx_strand_id
1 'polypeptide(L)'
;HLDSHHNVEDNHYFPVFAKAETRLKRGFEILDADHHTIHEGLERNAEAANAFIRTLQESEDKQRFAADAYADENSRLIAMLTRHLADEEDLIIPLILDRGDRALGID
;
A
#
# COMPACT_ATOMS: atom_id res chain seq x y z
N HIS A 1 -4.95 -10.23 1.77
CA HIS A 1 -5.99 -9.42 1.08
C HIS A 1 -5.32 -8.28 0.32
N LEU A 2 -4.56 -7.40 0.98
CA LEU A 2 -3.83 -6.29 0.33
C LEU A 2 -2.84 -6.74 -0.75
N ASP A 3 -1.96 -7.69 -0.45
CA ASP A 3 -0.99 -8.23 -1.44
C ASP A 3 -1.67 -8.80 -2.70
N SER A 4 -2.81 -9.47 -2.53
CA SER A 4 -3.59 -9.98 -3.67
C SER A 4 -4.28 -8.87 -4.46
N HIS A 5 -4.63 -7.76 -3.82
CA HIS A 5 -5.26 -6.60 -4.45
C HIS A 5 -4.24 -5.83 -5.29
N HIS A 6 -3.08 -5.50 -4.71
CA HIS A 6 -1.97 -4.86 -5.43
C HIS A 6 -1.53 -5.71 -6.64
N ASN A 7 -1.41 -7.03 -6.47
CA ASN A 7 -1.08 -7.92 -7.59
C ASN A 7 -2.10 -7.84 -8.75
N VAL A 8 -3.39 -7.70 -8.45
CA VAL A 8 -4.42 -7.54 -9.48
C VAL A 8 -4.28 -6.19 -10.16
N GLU A 9 -4.02 -5.12 -9.42
CA GLU A 9 -3.77 -3.79 -9.99
C GLU A 9 -2.57 -3.76 -10.93
N ASP A 10 -1.42 -4.23 -10.46
CA ASP A 10 -0.16 -4.18 -11.20
C ASP A 10 -0.22 -5.00 -12.50
N ASN A 11 -0.83 -6.18 -12.43
CA ASN A 11 -0.81 -7.13 -13.54
C ASN A 11 -2.03 -7.02 -14.47
N HIS A 12 -3.12 -6.43 -14.01
CA HIS A 12 -4.37 -6.37 -14.79
C HIS A 12 -4.85 -4.94 -15.02
N TYR A 13 -5.05 -4.13 -13.98
CA TYR A 13 -5.69 -2.82 -14.14
C TYR A 13 -4.74 -1.72 -14.64
N PHE A 14 -3.59 -1.53 -14.01
CA PHE A 14 -2.63 -0.50 -14.42
C PHE A 14 -2.18 -0.64 -15.88
N PRO A 15 -1.92 -1.85 -16.42
CA PRO A 15 -1.60 -1.99 -17.84
C PRO A 15 -2.74 -1.59 -18.78
N VAL A 16 -3.99 -1.82 -18.39
CA VAL A 16 -5.19 -1.42 -19.15
C VAL A 16 -5.35 0.10 -19.09
N PHE A 17 -5.27 0.68 -17.90
CA PHE A 17 -5.37 2.12 -17.70
C PHE A 17 -4.26 2.90 -18.39
N ALA A 18 -3.01 2.44 -18.32
CA ALA A 18 -1.88 3.08 -18.99
C ALA A 18 -1.99 3.05 -20.52
N LYS A 19 -2.66 2.02 -21.09
CA LYS A 19 -2.97 1.98 -22.54
C LYS A 19 -4.11 2.93 -22.89
N ALA A 20 -5.10 3.07 -22.02
CA ALA A 20 -6.21 3.98 -22.21
C ALA A 20 -5.73 5.44 -22.16
N GLU A 21 -5.01 5.83 -21.10
CA GLU A 21 -4.52 7.19 -20.86
C GLU A 21 -3.00 7.21 -20.65
N THR A 22 -2.26 7.39 -21.76
CA THR A 22 -0.80 7.31 -21.75
C THR A 22 -0.12 8.42 -20.96
N ARG A 23 -0.80 9.56 -20.73
CA ARG A 23 -0.26 10.66 -19.91
C ARG A 23 -0.17 10.27 -18.44
N LEU A 24 -1.02 9.36 -17.97
CA LEU A 24 -1.05 8.91 -16.57
C LEU A 24 -0.14 7.71 -16.31
N LYS A 25 0.51 7.14 -17.34
CA LYS A 25 1.41 5.99 -17.20
C LYS A 25 2.42 6.15 -16.07
N ARG A 26 3.02 7.34 -15.93
CA ARG A 26 4.01 7.59 -14.87
C ARG A 26 3.38 7.52 -13.46
N GLY A 27 2.11 7.89 -13.32
CA GLY A 27 1.38 7.76 -12.06
C GLY A 27 1.22 6.29 -11.67
N PHE A 28 0.82 5.42 -12.61
CA PHE A 28 0.70 3.98 -12.36
C PHE A 28 2.05 3.32 -12.01
N GLU A 29 3.15 3.74 -12.65
CA GLU A 29 4.49 3.27 -12.28
C GLU A 29 4.90 3.68 -10.84
N ILE A 30 4.36 4.79 -10.32
CA ILE A 30 4.58 5.21 -8.94
C ILE A 30 3.72 4.37 -7.99
N LEU A 31 2.45 4.12 -8.32
CA LEU A 31 1.58 3.26 -7.50
C LEU A 31 2.13 1.83 -7.37
N ASP A 32 2.62 1.24 -8.46
CA ASP A 32 3.31 -0.06 -8.45
C ASP A 32 4.56 -0.05 -7.54
N ALA A 33 5.39 1.00 -7.64
CA ALA A 33 6.53 1.16 -6.73
C ALA A 33 6.12 1.34 -5.25
N ASP A 34 4.99 2.01 -5.00
CA ASP A 34 4.43 2.15 -3.65
C ASP A 34 3.95 0.80 -3.12
N HIS A 35 3.39 -0.09 -3.95
CA HIS A 35 3.01 -1.44 -3.53
C HIS A 35 4.19 -2.22 -2.95
N HIS A 36 5.36 -2.17 -3.60
CA HIS A 36 6.58 -2.78 -3.08
C HIS A 36 7.00 -2.18 -1.74
N THR A 37 6.96 -0.85 -1.64
CA THR A 37 7.34 -0.14 -0.41
C THR A 37 6.38 -0.45 0.76
N ILE A 38 5.09 -0.58 0.47
CA ILE A 38 4.05 -0.97 1.43
C ILE A 38 4.26 -2.42 1.87
N HIS A 39 4.61 -3.32 0.95
CA HIS A 39 4.91 -4.71 1.29
C HIS A 39 6.05 -4.81 2.30
N GLU A 40 7.17 -4.13 2.05
CA GLU A 40 8.27 -4.06 3.02
C GLU A 40 7.83 -3.41 4.35
N GLY A 41 6.95 -2.41 4.29
CA GLY A 41 6.35 -1.79 5.47
C GLY A 41 5.52 -2.76 6.32
N LEU A 42 4.76 -3.64 5.67
CA LEU A 42 3.99 -4.70 6.34
C LEU A 42 4.92 -5.68 7.05
N GLU A 43 6.01 -6.09 6.40
CA GLU A 43 7.00 -6.99 6.99
C GLU A 43 7.65 -6.36 8.23
N ARG A 44 8.15 -5.13 8.13
CA ARG A 44 8.76 -4.40 9.26
C ARG A 44 7.77 -4.23 10.42
N ASN A 45 6.52 -3.87 10.13
CA ASN A 45 5.49 -3.73 11.15
C ASN A 45 5.20 -5.07 11.87
N ALA A 46 5.13 -6.18 11.12
CA ALA A 46 4.94 -7.51 11.69
C ALA A 46 6.15 -7.96 12.53
N GLU A 47 7.38 -7.66 12.08
CA GLU A 47 8.60 -7.93 12.83
C GLU A 47 8.63 -7.18 14.16
N ALA A 48 8.30 -5.88 14.14
CA ALA A 48 8.23 -5.04 15.33
C ALA A 48 7.12 -5.50 16.29
N ALA A 49 5.93 -5.87 15.78
CA ALA A 49 4.85 -6.43 16.59
C ALA A 49 5.29 -7.73 17.29
N ASN A 50 5.92 -8.64 16.55
CA ASN A 50 6.43 -9.90 17.09
C ASN A 50 7.55 -9.66 18.11
N ALA A 51 8.41 -8.67 17.90
CA ALA A 51 9.43 -8.27 18.86
C ALA A 51 8.80 -7.76 20.16
N PHE A 52 7.79 -6.89 20.07
CA PHE A 52 7.05 -6.41 21.24
C PHE A 52 6.41 -7.56 22.02
N ILE A 53 5.73 -8.49 21.36
CA ILE A 53 5.12 -9.67 22.00
C ILE A 53 6.15 -10.50 22.78
N ARG A 54 7.37 -10.67 22.26
CA ARG A 54 8.44 -11.40 22.94
C ARG A 54 8.88 -10.72 24.24
N THR A 55 8.82 -9.39 24.30
CA THR A 55 9.22 -8.63 25.50
C THR A 55 8.20 -8.66 26.65
N LEU A 56 6.99 -9.20 26.46
CA LEU A 56 5.93 -9.18 27.48
C LEU A 56 6.28 -9.93 28.79
N GLN A 57 7.32 -10.77 28.78
CA GLN A 57 7.85 -11.45 29.96
C GLN A 57 9.17 -10.85 30.47
N GLU A 58 9.62 -9.74 29.88
CA GLU A 58 10.86 -9.03 30.22
C GLU A 58 10.58 -7.80 31.10
N SER A 59 11.62 -7.00 31.37
CA SER A 59 11.47 -5.78 32.18
C SER A 59 10.59 -4.72 31.51
N GLU A 60 9.97 -3.87 32.33
CA GLU A 60 9.12 -2.77 31.87
C GLU A 60 9.83 -1.84 30.87
N ASP A 61 11.10 -1.52 31.11
CA ASP A 61 11.91 -0.70 30.19
C ASP A 61 12.02 -1.32 28.78
N LYS A 62 12.22 -2.65 28.71
CA LYS A 62 12.32 -3.35 27.43
C LYS A 62 10.96 -3.44 26.72
N GLN A 63 9.89 -3.66 27.49
CA GLN A 63 8.53 -3.63 26.97
C GLN A 63 8.21 -2.26 26.37
N ARG A 64 8.53 -1.18 27.09
CA ARG A 64 8.29 0.19 26.63
C ARG A 64 9.08 0.52 25.37
N PHE A 65 10.36 0.15 25.31
CA PHE A 65 11.18 0.35 24.12
C PHE A 65 10.61 -0.38 22.89
N ALA A 66 10.22 -1.65 23.04
CA ALA A 66 9.66 -2.42 21.94
C ALA A 66 8.25 -1.95 21.54
N ALA A 67 7.45 -1.45 22.48
CA ALA A 67 6.17 -0.83 22.21
C ALA A 67 6.32 0.47 21.39
N ASP A 68 7.26 1.33 21.76
CA ASP A 68 7.57 2.57 21.03
C ASP A 68 8.03 2.24 19.59
N ALA A 69 8.90 1.25 19.42
CA ALA A 69 9.36 0.80 18.09
C ALA A 69 8.22 0.25 17.22
N TYR A 70 7.31 -0.54 17.80
CA TYR A 70 6.13 -1.02 17.07
C TYR A 70 5.18 0.12 16.69
N ALA A 71 4.96 1.07 17.60
CA ALA A 71 4.12 2.24 17.32
C ALA A 71 4.68 3.10 16.17
N ASP A 72 6.00 3.25 16.09
CA ASP A 72 6.68 3.98 15.02
C ASP A 72 6.51 3.28 13.66
N GLU A 73 6.76 1.97 13.57
CA GLU A 73 6.57 1.21 12.31
C GLU A 73 5.10 1.20 11.88
N ASN A 74 4.17 1.05 12.82
CA ASN A 74 2.74 1.11 12.53
C ASN A 74 2.33 2.49 12.00
N SER A 75 2.85 3.57 12.59
CA SER A 75 2.57 4.94 12.14
C SER A 75 3.09 5.20 10.73
N ARG A 76 4.29 4.68 10.41
CA ARG A 76 4.86 4.75 9.05
C ARG A 76 4.01 3.99 8.04
N LEU A 77 3.60 2.76 8.38
CA LEU A 77 2.75 1.94 7.51
C LEU A 77 1.43 2.63 7.19
N ILE A 78 0.74 3.16 8.20
CA ILE A 78 -0.53 3.89 8.00
C ILE A 78 -0.34 5.12 7.12
N ALA A 79 0.75 5.86 7.30
CA ALA A 79 1.05 7.02 6.46
C ALA A 79 1.25 6.62 4.99
N MET A 80 1.97 5.53 4.72
CA MET A 80 2.16 5.01 3.36
C MET A 80 0.84 4.56 2.73
N LEU A 81 0.05 3.77 3.45
CA LEU A 81 -1.27 3.29 2.97
C LEU A 81 -2.23 4.45 2.67
N THR A 82 -2.28 5.46 3.55
CA THR A 82 -3.15 6.63 3.39
C THR A 82 -2.75 7.44 2.17
N ARG A 83 -1.44 7.63 1.96
CA ARG A 83 -0.93 8.38 0.81
C ARG A 83 -1.19 7.63 -0.49
N HIS A 84 -0.91 6.33 -0.51
CA HIS A 84 -1.10 5.46 -1.65
C HIS A 84 -2.56 5.43 -2.10
N LEU A 85 -3.50 5.23 -1.17
CA LEU A 85 -4.93 5.24 -1.47
C LEU A 85 -5.38 6.57 -2.08
N ALA A 86 -4.92 7.70 -1.53
CA ALA A 86 -5.27 9.02 -2.06
C ALA A 86 -4.74 9.22 -3.49
N ASP A 87 -3.49 8.81 -3.75
CA ASP A 87 -2.88 8.93 -5.08
C ASP A 87 -3.55 7.97 -6.09
N GLU A 88 -3.97 6.79 -5.64
CA GLU A 88 -4.74 5.84 -6.43
C GLU A 88 -6.12 6.41 -6.81
N GLU A 89 -6.86 6.95 -5.85
CA GLU A 89 -8.17 7.57 -6.08
C GLU A 89 -8.08 8.75 -7.07
N ASP A 90 -7.08 9.62 -6.91
CA ASP A 90 -6.83 10.76 -7.79
C ASP A 90 -6.54 10.36 -9.25
N LEU A 91 -5.99 9.16 -9.46
CA LEU A 91 -5.65 8.66 -10.79
C LEU A 91 -6.77 7.81 -11.40
N ILE A 92 -7.36 6.90 -10.63
CA ILE A 92 -8.30 5.89 -11.13
C ILE A 92 -9.72 6.44 -11.27
N ILE A 93 -10.21 7.19 -10.27
CA ILE A 93 -11.61 7.64 -10.25
C ILE A 93 -11.95 8.51 -11.48
N PRO A 94 -11.16 9.53 -11.85
CA PRO A 94 -11.45 10.33 -13.03
C PRO A 94 -11.42 9.50 -14.32
N LEU A 95 -10.51 8.52 -14.41
CA LEU A 95 -10.36 7.68 -15.60
C LEU A 95 -11.57 6.76 -15.81
N ILE A 96 -12.08 6.17 -14.73
CA ILE A 96 -13.30 5.35 -14.76
C ILE A 96 -14.51 6.21 -15.18
N LEU A 97 -14.65 7.42 -14.61
CA LEU A 97 -15.76 8.31 -14.93
C LEU A 97 -15.73 8.83 -16.39
N ASP A 98 -14.54 9.09 -16.95
CA ASP A 98 -14.37 9.59 -18.32
C ASP A 98 -14.69 8.51 -19.37
N ARG A 99 -14.31 7.25 -19.12
CA ARG A 99 -14.38 6.19 -20.13
C ARG A 99 -15.52 5.20 -19.91
N GLY A 100 -16.01 5.06 -18.68
CA GLY A 100 -16.99 4.05 -18.27
C GLY A 100 -16.40 2.64 -18.21
N ASP A 101 -16.83 1.84 -17.24
CA ASP A 101 -16.32 0.47 -16.95
C ASP A 101 -16.23 -0.42 -18.20
N ARG A 102 -17.26 -0.36 -19.07
CA ARG A 102 -17.35 -1.12 -20.32
C ARG A 102 -16.29 -0.78 -21.36
N ALA A 103 -15.81 0.47 -21.42
CA ALA A 103 -14.78 0.86 -22.38
C ALA A 103 -13.38 0.44 -21.91
N LEU A 104 -13.23 0.18 -20.62
CA LEU A 104 -11.99 -0.29 -20.00
C LEU A 104 -11.95 -1.83 -19.87
N GLY A 105 -13.08 -2.52 -20.08
CA GLY A 105 -13.15 -3.98 -20.07
C GLY A 105 -13.01 -4.58 -18.67
N ILE A 106 -13.56 -3.89 -17.66
CA ILE A 106 -13.44 -4.22 -16.23
C ILE A 106 -14.71 -4.92 -15.68
N ASP A 107 -15.67 -5.21 -16.56
CA ASP A 107 -16.93 -5.93 -16.26
C ASP A 107 -16.75 -7.45 -16.05
#